data_AF-A0A7K7DIT5-F1
#
_entry.id   AF-A0A7K7DIT5-F1
#
_cell.length_a   1.000
_cell.length_b   1.000
_cell.length_c   1.000
_cell.angle_alpha   90.00
_cell.angle_beta   90.00
_cell.angle_gamma   90.00
#
_symmetry.space_group_name_H-M   'P 1'
#
loop_
_entity.id
_entity.type
_entity.pdbx_description
1 polymer ?
#
loop_
_entity_poly.entity_id
_entity_poly.type
_entity_poly.pdbx_seq_one_letter_code
_entity_poly.pdbx_strand_id
1 'polypeptide(L)'
;ECKIENCESCFSRNFCTKCKEGLYLHKGRCYVTCPEGYAAANGTMECSSPAQCEMSEWGPWGPCSKKRKLCGFKKGNEDRTRRILQAPSGDVSLCPATTEVRRCTVQKSQCPEGKRKKKEEQGKQDNGNRNRKDTKDTKSGTKKRKNKQRGGTVPATPASPAQ
;
A
#
# COMPACT_ATOMS: atom_id res chain seq x y z
N GLU A 1 14.40 7.11 42.07
CA GLU A 1 13.93 5.87 41.41
C GLU A 1 12.99 6.21 40.25
N CYS A 2 13.07 5.45 39.16
CA CYS A 2 12.21 5.60 38.00
C CYS A 2 10.78 5.17 38.35
N LYS A 3 9.75 5.91 37.91
CA LYS A 3 8.33 5.50 38.10
C LYS A 3 7.77 4.71 36.92
N ILE A 4 8.63 4.29 36.00
CA ILE A 4 8.25 3.70 34.71
C ILE A 4 8.46 2.20 34.81
N GLU A 5 7.41 1.45 34.50
CA GLU A 5 7.44 -0.01 34.49
C GLU A 5 8.48 -0.55 33.50
N ASN A 6 9.23 -1.57 33.92
CA ASN A 6 10.24 -2.24 33.11
C ASN A 6 11.38 -1.33 32.59
N CYS A 7 11.67 -0.23 33.30
CA CYS A 7 12.76 0.68 33.01
C CYS A 7 14.02 0.35 33.84
N GLU A 8 15.18 0.20 33.18
CA GLU A 8 16.50 0.02 33.83
C GLU A 8 17.15 1.34 34.18
N SER A 9 17.02 2.34 33.31
CA SER A 9 17.61 3.67 33.52
C SER A 9 16.68 4.73 32.97
N CYS A 10 16.52 5.82 33.71
CA CYS A 10 15.66 6.94 33.33
C CYS A 10 16.39 8.27 33.48
N PHE A 11 16.15 9.16 32.51
CA PHE A 11 16.59 10.56 32.58
C PHE A 11 15.73 11.36 33.56
N SER A 12 14.44 11.02 33.68
CA SER A 12 13.52 11.62 34.65
C SER A 12 12.55 10.58 35.17
N ARG A 13 11.76 10.93 36.21
CA ARG A 13 10.75 10.03 36.78
C ARG A 13 9.77 9.44 35.74
N ASN A 14 9.57 10.11 34.60
CA ASN A 14 8.65 9.70 33.52
C ASN A 14 9.33 9.46 32.16
N PHE A 15 10.66 9.58 32.07
CA PHE A 15 11.38 9.38 30.81
C PHE A 15 12.46 8.30 30.97
N CYS A 16 12.18 7.11 30.43
CA CYS A 16 13.09 5.99 30.40
C CYS A 16 14.11 6.17 29.26
N THR A 17 15.39 5.92 29.54
CA THR A 17 16.47 5.91 28.54
C THR A 17 16.92 4.49 28.20
N LYS A 18 16.68 3.52 29.08
CA LYS A 18 17.01 2.12 28.85
C LYS A 18 15.95 1.20 29.44
N CYS A 19 15.35 0.36 28.59
CA CYS A 19 14.39 -0.66 29.01
C CYS A 19 15.08 -1.95 29.43
N LYS A 20 14.39 -2.78 30.21
CA LYS A 20 14.83 -4.15 30.49
C LYS A 20 14.90 -4.97 29.20
N GLU A 21 15.74 -5.98 29.20
CA GLU A 21 15.93 -6.88 28.05
C GLU A 21 14.59 -7.43 27.54
N GLY A 22 14.40 -7.38 26.22
CA GLY A 22 13.21 -7.88 25.54
C GLY A 22 12.05 -6.89 25.42
N LEU A 23 12.21 -5.64 25.90
CA LEU A 23 11.23 -4.57 25.70
C LEU A 23 11.73 -3.50 24.74
N TYR A 24 10.79 -2.91 24.00
CA TYR A 24 11.03 -1.82 23.07
C TYR A 24 10.81 -0.46 23.73
N LEU A 25 11.78 0.43 23.59
CA LEU A 25 11.68 1.82 24.02
C LEU A 25 10.90 2.66 23.00
N HIS A 26 9.89 3.39 23.46
CA HIS A 26 9.14 4.33 22.64
C HIS A 26 8.75 5.56 23.46
N LYS A 27 9.26 6.74 23.06
CA LYS A 27 8.97 8.05 23.71
C LYS A 27 9.17 8.02 25.23
N GLY A 28 10.24 7.38 25.70
CA GLY A 28 10.57 7.31 27.12
C GLY A 28 9.78 6.27 27.93
N ARG A 29 9.09 5.33 27.28
CA ARG A 29 8.39 4.21 27.93
C ARG A 29 8.73 2.88 27.27
N CYS A 30 8.64 1.80 28.03
CA CYS A 30 8.98 0.46 27.59
C CYS A 30 7.72 -0.33 27.25
N TYR A 31 7.71 -1.03 26.11
CA TYR A 31 6.59 -1.83 25.62
C TYR A 31 7.06 -3.22 25.19
N VAL A 32 6.23 -4.25 25.37
CA VAL A 32 6.54 -5.62 24.90
C VAL A 32 6.51 -5.70 23.37
N THR A 33 5.65 -4.92 22.73
CA THR A 33 5.53 -4.79 21.26
C THR A 33 5.31 -3.33 20.92
N CYS A 34 5.81 -2.88 19.77
CA CYS A 34 5.59 -1.50 19.34
C CYS A 34 4.11 -1.17 19.10
N PRO A 35 3.64 0.01 19.54
CA PRO A 35 2.26 0.45 19.35
C PRO A 35 1.92 0.66 17.87
N GLU A 36 0.62 0.77 17.56
CA GLU A 36 0.13 0.88 16.18
C GLU A 36 0.77 2.06 15.43
N GLY A 37 1.26 1.77 14.22
CA GLY A 37 2.03 2.75 13.44
C GLY A 37 3.49 2.87 13.83
N TYR A 38 4.02 1.95 14.64
CA TYR A 38 5.45 1.80 14.94
C TYR A 38 5.86 0.33 14.77
N ALA A 39 7.07 0.11 14.27
CA ALA A 39 7.68 -1.20 14.14
C ALA A 39 9.02 -1.20 14.88
N ALA A 40 9.38 -2.34 15.43
CA ALA A 40 10.74 -2.56 15.90
C ALA A 40 11.67 -2.55 14.68
N ALA A 41 12.66 -1.65 14.67
CA ALA A 41 13.71 -1.74 13.67
C ALA A 41 14.47 -3.06 13.92
N ASN A 42 14.55 -3.94 12.92
CA ASN A 42 15.18 -5.26 13.07
C ASN A 42 16.63 -5.09 13.53
N GLY A 43 16.89 -5.33 14.81
CA GLY A 43 18.20 -5.21 15.45
C GLY A 43 18.30 -4.21 16.61
N THR A 44 17.30 -3.33 16.81
CA THR A 44 17.28 -2.38 17.94
C THR A 44 16.04 -2.58 18.82
N MET A 45 16.21 -2.42 20.13
CA MET A 45 15.13 -2.42 21.12
C MET A 45 14.41 -1.07 21.16
N GLU A 46 14.12 -0.49 19.99
CA GLU A 46 13.50 0.82 19.85
C GLU A 46 12.35 0.76 18.84
N CYS A 47 11.24 1.39 19.20
CA CYS A 47 10.10 1.53 18.30
C CYS A 47 10.29 2.74 17.41
N SER A 48 10.37 2.47 16.12
CA SER A 48 10.46 3.49 15.08
C SER A 48 9.20 3.49 14.22
N SER A 49 8.79 4.64 13.72
CA SER A 49 7.66 4.68 12.79
C SER A 49 8.08 3.97 11.48
N PRO A 50 7.18 3.23 10.80
CA PRO A 50 7.43 2.74 9.44
C PRO A 50 7.57 3.92 8.45
N ALA A 51 7.24 5.13 8.89
CA ALA A 51 7.54 6.40 8.24
C ALA A 51 8.99 6.87 8.43
N GLN A 52 9.90 6.05 8.95
CA GLN A 52 11.34 6.34 8.84
C GLN A 52 11.87 6.27 7.42
N CYS A 53 11.01 5.92 6.46
CA CYS A 53 11.35 6.13 5.07
C CYS A 53 11.25 7.61 4.72
N GLU A 54 12.39 8.29 4.74
CA GLU A 54 12.51 9.61 4.12
C GLU A 54 12.28 9.43 2.62
N MET A 55 11.28 10.11 2.07
CA MET A 55 10.86 9.99 0.68
C MET A 55 10.99 11.34 -0.01
N SER A 56 11.23 11.30 -1.32
CA SER A 56 11.24 12.50 -2.13
C SER A 56 9.85 13.13 -2.19
N GLU A 57 9.81 14.40 -2.59
CA GLU A 57 8.58 14.99 -3.09
C GLU A 57 8.03 14.15 -4.24
N TRP A 58 6.71 14.13 -4.35
CA TRP A 58 6.03 13.47 -5.46
C TRP A 58 6.39 14.14 -6.78
N GLY A 59 6.69 13.34 -7.80
CA GLY A 59 6.73 13.84 -9.16
C GLY A 59 5.38 14.40 -9.61
N PRO A 60 5.37 15.19 -10.70
CA PRO A 60 4.12 15.64 -11.31
C PRO A 60 3.29 14.43 -11.75
N TRP A 61 1.97 14.60 -11.77
CA TRP A 61 1.10 13.59 -12.33
C TRP A 61 1.37 13.41 -13.82
N GLY A 62 1.49 12.15 -14.25
CA GLY A 62 1.57 11.79 -15.65
C GLY A 62 0.29 12.12 -16.41
N PRO A 63 0.31 12.03 -17.74
CA PRO A 63 -0.86 12.34 -18.54
C PRO A 63 -1.98 11.34 -18.24
N CYS A 64 -3.21 11.84 -18.17
CA CYS A 64 -4.38 10.98 -18.05
C CYS A 64 -4.39 9.99 -19.22
N SER A 65 -4.50 8.69 -18.93
CA SER A 65 -4.49 7.65 -19.95
C SER A 65 -5.55 6.59 -19.68
N LYS A 66 -6.04 5.93 -20.74
CA LYS A 66 -6.94 4.77 -20.63
C LYS A 66 -6.49 3.67 -21.59
N LYS A 67 -6.17 2.49 -21.05
CA LYS A 67 -5.69 1.34 -21.85
C LYS A 67 -4.50 1.73 -22.76
N ARG A 68 -3.52 2.46 -22.21
CA ARG A 68 -2.36 3.03 -22.92
C ARG A 68 -2.68 4.03 -24.04
N LYS A 69 -3.91 4.56 -24.10
CA LYS A 69 -4.28 5.65 -25.00
C LYS A 69 -4.32 6.96 -24.23
N LEU A 70 -3.94 8.06 -24.90
CA LEU A 70 -3.96 9.43 -24.39
C LEU A 70 -5.13 10.27 -24.94
N CYS A 71 -5.87 9.74 -25.91
CA CYS A 71 -7.00 10.39 -26.57
C CYS A 71 -8.18 9.40 -26.71
N GLY A 72 -9.36 9.91 -27.05
CA GLY A 72 -10.54 9.10 -27.35
C GLY A 72 -11.31 8.57 -26.13
N PHE A 73 -11.01 9.01 -24.92
CA PHE A 73 -11.72 8.65 -23.70
C PHE A 73 -12.10 9.88 -22.87
N LYS A 74 -13.09 9.71 -21.97
CA LYS A 74 -13.49 10.73 -20.98
C LYS A 74 -12.93 10.48 -19.59
N LYS A 75 -12.75 9.22 -19.20
CA LYS A 75 -12.27 8.81 -17.87
C LYS A 75 -11.05 7.92 -18.03
N GLY A 76 -9.97 8.23 -17.33
CA GLY A 76 -8.72 7.49 -17.34
C GLY A 76 -8.08 7.47 -15.97
N ASN A 77 -6.80 7.10 -15.96
CA ASN A 77 -5.95 7.11 -14.80
C ASN A 77 -4.67 7.89 -15.11
N GLU A 78 -4.20 8.64 -14.12
CA GLU A 78 -2.91 9.31 -14.10
C GLU A 78 -2.09 8.65 -12.99
N ASP A 79 -0.81 8.43 -13.26
CA ASP A 79 0.14 7.88 -12.31
C ASP A 79 1.20 8.92 -11.96
N ARG A 80 1.68 8.87 -10.71
CA ARG A 80 2.86 9.62 -10.27
C ARG A 80 3.78 8.70 -9.49
N THR A 81 5.05 9.05 -9.48
CA THR A 81 6.07 8.29 -8.74
C THR A 81 6.86 9.22 -7.83
N ARG A 82 7.35 8.66 -6.73
CA ARG A 82 8.33 9.26 -5.82
C ARG A 82 9.41 8.24 -5.51
N ARG A 83 10.56 8.68 -5.03
CA ARG A 83 11.66 7.79 -4.64
C ARG A 83 11.79 7.75 -3.12
N ILE A 84 12.32 6.65 -2.61
CA ILE A 84 12.74 6.55 -1.21
C ILE A 84 14.16 7.09 -1.14
N LEU A 85 14.37 8.14 -0.36
CA LEU A 85 15.67 8.80 -0.15
C LEU A 85 16.46 8.06 0.94
N GLN A 86 15.79 7.69 2.03
CA GLN A 86 16.37 6.91 3.12
C GLN A 86 15.39 5.84 3.56
N ALA A 87 15.86 4.61 3.73
CA ALA A 87 15.09 3.51 4.30
C ALA A 87 15.72 3.09 5.63
N PRO A 88 14.92 2.77 6.67
CA PRO A 88 15.46 2.26 7.92
C PRO A 88 16.16 0.92 7.63
N SER A 89 17.47 0.88 7.87
CA SER A 89 18.34 -0.29 7.63
C SER A 89 18.51 -0.71 6.16
N GLY A 90 18.14 0.15 5.21
CA GLY A 90 18.23 -0.17 3.77
C GLY A 90 17.13 -1.10 3.25
N ASP A 91 16.19 -1.52 4.10
CA ASP A 91 15.06 -2.36 3.67
C ASP A 91 13.92 -1.50 3.11
N VAL A 92 13.85 -1.46 1.78
CA VAL A 92 12.87 -0.69 1.01
C VAL A 92 11.45 -1.25 1.17
N SER A 93 11.28 -2.50 1.60
CA SER A 93 9.97 -3.16 1.73
C SER A 93 9.17 -2.65 2.92
N LEU A 94 9.85 -2.07 3.91
CA LEU A 94 9.24 -1.43 5.07
C LEU A 94 8.66 -0.05 4.73
N CYS A 95 9.00 0.49 3.57
CA CYS A 95 8.54 1.79 3.12
C CYS A 95 7.16 1.73 2.45
N PRO A 96 6.37 2.81 2.56
CA PRO A 96 5.10 2.90 1.86
C PRO A 96 5.31 2.96 0.33
N ALA A 97 4.22 2.76 -0.43
CA ALA A 97 4.27 2.72 -1.88
C ALA A 97 4.89 4.00 -2.49
N THR A 98 5.74 3.77 -3.51
CA THR A 98 6.43 4.79 -4.31
C THR A 98 5.66 5.21 -5.56
N THR A 99 4.55 4.52 -5.86
CA THR A 99 3.71 4.81 -7.02
C THR A 99 2.28 5.07 -6.55
N GLU A 100 1.66 6.11 -7.10
CA GLU A 100 0.28 6.46 -6.82
C GLU A 100 -0.51 6.58 -8.12
N VAL A 101 -1.75 6.10 -8.10
CA VAL A 101 -2.64 6.13 -9.26
C VAL A 101 -3.92 6.86 -8.87
N ARG A 102 -4.27 7.89 -9.65
CA ARG A 102 -5.50 8.66 -9.47
C ARG A 102 -6.40 8.53 -10.68
N ARG A 103 -7.71 8.59 -10.46
CA ARG A 103 -8.69 8.70 -11.55
C ARG A 103 -8.73 10.13 -12.08
N CYS A 104 -8.70 10.28 -13.39
CA CYS A 104 -8.76 11.56 -14.07
C CYS A 104 -9.92 11.60 -15.08
N THR A 105 -10.44 12.79 -15.33
CA THR A 105 -11.48 13.03 -16.35
C THR A 105 -10.96 14.05 -17.33
N VAL A 106 -11.00 13.72 -18.63
CA VAL A 106 -10.53 14.59 -19.72
C VAL A 106 -11.62 14.77 -20.75
N GLN A 107 -11.50 15.82 -21.56
CA GLN A 107 -12.35 15.98 -22.72
C GLN A 107 -12.01 14.92 -23.77
N LYS A 108 -13.04 14.34 -24.37
CA LYS A 108 -12.88 13.30 -25.39
C LYS A 108 -12.35 13.94 -26.67
N SER A 109 -11.04 13.93 -26.87
CA SER A 109 -10.40 14.33 -28.13
C SER A 109 -10.43 13.20 -29.16
N GLN A 110 -10.57 13.56 -30.43
CA GLN A 110 -10.42 12.63 -31.54
C GLN A 110 -8.93 12.23 -31.65
N CYS A 111 -8.63 10.94 -31.70
CA CYS A 111 -7.27 10.47 -31.94
C CYS A 111 -6.90 10.58 -33.42
N PRO A 112 -5.67 10.97 -33.79
CA PRO A 112 -5.18 10.78 -35.15
C PRO A 112 -5.19 9.26 -35.46
N GLU A 113 -6.00 8.86 -36.44
CA GLU A 113 -6.37 7.46 -36.68
C GLU A 113 -5.20 6.63 -37.25
N GLY A 114 -4.63 5.75 -36.41
CA GLY A 114 -3.91 4.55 -36.83
C GLY A 114 -4.84 3.33 -36.78
N LYS A 115 -5.38 2.93 -37.94
CA LYS A 115 -6.16 1.71 -38.27
C LYS A 115 -7.05 1.11 -37.15
N ARG A 116 -8.34 1.41 -37.25
CA ARG A 116 -9.47 0.82 -36.50
C ARG A 116 -9.52 -0.72 -36.62
N LYS A 117 -9.26 -1.46 -35.54
CA LYS A 117 -9.91 -2.77 -35.33
C LYS A 117 -11.16 -2.54 -34.48
N LYS A 118 -12.33 -2.57 -35.12
CA LYS A 118 -13.64 -2.61 -34.44
C LYS A 118 -13.65 -3.84 -33.52
N LYS A 119 -13.80 -3.66 -32.21
CA LYS A 119 -14.40 -4.70 -31.37
C LYS A 119 -15.75 -4.13 -30.94
N GLU A 120 -16.76 -4.73 -31.55
CA GLU A 120 -18.17 -4.37 -31.49
C GLU A 120 -18.67 -4.24 -30.05
N GLU A 121 -19.28 -3.09 -29.79
CA GLU A 121 -20.04 -2.80 -28.58
C GLU A 121 -21.43 -3.38 -28.79
N GLN A 122 -21.69 -4.59 -28.29
CA GLN A 122 -23.03 -5.18 -28.35
C GLN A 122 -23.82 -4.74 -27.11
N GLY A 123 -24.39 -3.53 -27.22
CA GLY A 123 -25.52 -3.12 -26.40
C GLY A 123 -26.78 -3.79 -26.93
N LYS A 124 -27.37 -4.69 -26.14
CA LYS A 124 -28.76 -5.13 -26.34
C LYS A 124 -29.64 -4.25 -25.45
N GLN A 125 -30.23 -3.22 -26.05
CA GLN A 125 -31.45 -2.61 -25.53
C GLN A 125 -32.59 -3.60 -25.76
N ASP A 126 -33.36 -3.91 -24.72
CA ASP A 126 -34.75 -4.31 -24.88
C ASP A 126 -35.61 -3.50 -23.90
N ASN A 127 -36.78 -3.11 -24.40
CA ASN A 127 -37.57 -1.98 -23.93
C ASN A 127 -38.84 -2.49 -23.24
N GLY A 128 -39.20 -1.87 -22.11
CA GLY A 128 -40.56 -1.91 -21.57
C GLY A 128 -40.74 -2.68 -20.26
N ASN A 129 -40.88 -1.95 -19.15
CA ASN A 129 -42.21 -1.63 -18.62
C ASN A 129 -42.08 -0.66 -17.44
N ARG A 130 -42.96 0.34 -17.43
CA ARG A 130 -43.16 1.25 -16.31
C ARG A 130 -43.77 0.45 -15.15
N ASN A 131 -43.13 0.43 -13.99
CA ASN A 131 -43.91 0.74 -12.80
C ASN A 131 -43.07 1.31 -11.65
N ARG A 132 -43.63 2.37 -11.09
CA ARG A 132 -43.14 3.20 -10.01
C ARG A 132 -43.43 2.50 -8.68
N LYS A 133 -42.41 2.27 -7.86
CA LYS A 133 -42.56 2.26 -6.39
C LYS A 133 -41.24 2.53 -5.70
N ASP A 134 -41.08 3.76 -5.25
CA ASP A 134 -40.12 4.17 -4.24
C ASP A 134 -40.33 3.36 -2.95
N THR A 135 -39.25 2.82 -2.39
CA THR A 135 -39.01 2.78 -0.93
C THR A 135 -37.56 2.38 -0.62
N LYS A 136 -36.79 3.38 -0.19
CA LYS A 136 -36.03 3.45 1.07
C LYS A 136 -34.97 2.36 1.38
N ASP A 137 -33.72 2.84 1.42
CA ASP A 137 -32.61 2.51 2.33
C ASP A 137 -32.53 1.13 2.98
N THR A 138 -31.40 0.41 2.82
CA THR A 138 -30.37 0.28 3.89
C THR A 138 -29.22 -0.68 3.52
N LYS A 139 -27.99 -0.19 3.78
CA LYS A 139 -26.85 -0.91 4.38
C LYS A 139 -26.16 -2.04 3.57
N SER A 140 -25.10 -1.63 2.86
CA SER A 140 -24.01 -2.52 2.42
C SER A 140 -23.25 -3.10 3.63
N GLY A 141 -23.41 -4.39 3.85
CA GLY A 141 -22.61 -5.21 4.76
C GLY A 141 -21.93 -6.37 4.01
N THR A 142 -20.59 -6.30 3.92
CA THR A 142 -19.64 -7.41 4.05
C THR A 142 -20.02 -8.80 3.52
N LYS A 143 -19.34 -9.29 2.46
CA LYS A 143 -18.83 -10.70 2.40
C LYS A 143 -17.48 -10.82 1.69
N LYS A 144 -16.46 -10.96 2.54
CA LYS A 144 -15.09 -11.44 2.35
C LYS A 144 -15.11 -12.82 1.65
N ARG A 145 -14.40 -12.98 0.52
CA ARG A 145 -14.09 -14.29 -0.07
C ARG A 145 -12.62 -14.65 0.16
N LYS A 146 -12.43 -15.69 0.97
CA LYS A 146 -11.19 -16.35 1.36
C LYS A 146 -11.00 -17.55 0.43
N ASN A 147 -9.88 -17.62 -0.31
CA ASN A 147 -9.50 -18.79 -1.11
C ASN A 147 -8.02 -19.07 -0.82
N LYS A 148 -7.68 -19.83 0.22
CA LYS A 148 -7.46 -21.29 0.27
C LYS A 148 -6.32 -21.73 -0.65
N GLN A 149 -5.12 -21.69 -0.07
CA GLN A 149 -3.88 -22.28 -0.55
C GLN A 149 -4.05 -23.80 -0.75
N ARG A 150 -3.47 -24.32 -1.84
CA ARG A 150 -3.10 -25.73 -1.99
C ARG A 150 -1.60 -25.79 -2.22
N GLY A 151 -0.92 -26.59 -1.39
CA GLY A 151 0.50 -26.90 -1.52
C GLY A 151 0.78 -27.90 -2.64
N GLY A 152 2.07 -28.06 -2.94
CA GLY A 152 2.57 -29.07 -3.87
C GLY A 152 4.03 -28.84 -4.27
N THR A 153 4.93 -29.46 -3.50
CA THR A 153 6.18 -30.15 -3.91
C THR A 153 7.29 -29.38 -4.65
N VAL A 154 8.44 -29.35 -3.98
CA VAL A 154 9.81 -29.20 -4.51
C VAL A 154 10.20 -30.33 -5.48
N PRO A 155 11.16 -30.06 -6.39
CA PRO A 155 12.27 -30.98 -6.63
C PRO A 155 13.61 -30.23 -6.49
N ALA A 156 14.50 -30.64 -5.59
CA ALA A 156 15.52 -31.69 -5.75
C ALA A 156 16.62 -31.30 -6.77
N THR A 157 17.79 -30.98 -6.20
CA THR A 157 19.12 -30.88 -6.81
C THR A 157 19.53 -32.16 -7.55
N PRO A 158 20.50 -32.06 -8.46
CA PRO A 158 21.66 -32.95 -8.31
C PRO A 158 23.00 -32.19 -8.36
N ALA A 159 23.98 -32.78 -7.68
CA ALA A 159 25.36 -32.32 -7.59
C ALA A 159 26.27 -32.96 -8.67
N SER A 160 27.32 -32.21 -9.04
CA SER A 160 28.69 -32.63 -9.48
C SER A 160 28.87 -33.29 -10.86
N PRO A 161 30.12 -33.37 -11.43
CA PRO A 161 31.44 -33.20 -10.82
C PRO A 161 32.46 -32.29 -11.58
N ALA A 162 33.67 -32.28 -11.03
CA ALA A 162 34.91 -31.63 -11.44
C ALA A 162 35.33 -31.82 -12.91
N GLN A 163 36.04 -30.80 -13.43
CA GLN A 163 37.41 -30.87 -13.94
C GLN A 163 38.04 -29.48 -13.82
#